data_AF-A0A6B2B9M6-F1
#
_entry.id   AF-A0A6B2B9M6-F1
#
_cell.length_a   1.000
_cell.length_b   1.000
_cell.length_c   1.000
_cell.angle_alpha   90.00
_cell.angle_beta   90.00
_cell.angle_gamma   90.00
#
_symmetry.space_group_name_H-M   'P 1'
#
loop_
_entity.id
_entity.type
_entity.pdbx_description
1 polymer ?
#
loop_
_entity_poly.entity_id
_entity_poly.type
_entity_poly.pdbx_seq_one_letter_code
_entity_poly.pdbx_strand_id
1 'polypeptide(L)'
;VTQFNESDANFVQRWCEQEGLFWYVEHSADKHCIVFTDTVDTLPALAPQSIRFHTQNATEKQDGITQWSSGSQLLSGKLHWRSVDYLAHGQPRETVMPALQAASAPQALERYEYQGQYGWQKQDRGEWLSRVQIEQRESQARRVQGQSGVRQMEAGRWFELTQHPLYERKAA
;
A
#
# COMPACT_ATOMS: atom_id res chain seq x y z
N VAL A 1 20.02 13.74 -7.79
CA VAL A 1 19.21 13.59 -6.55
C VAL A 1 19.66 14.67 -5.59
N THR A 2 18.74 15.45 -5.03
CA THR A 2 19.06 16.55 -4.12
C THR A 2 18.17 16.43 -2.88
N GLN A 3 18.74 16.70 -1.70
CA GLN A 3 18.01 16.94 -0.46
C GLN A 3 17.98 18.44 -0.23
N PHE A 4 16.80 19.06 -0.27
CA PHE A 4 16.68 20.52 -0.19
C PHE A 4 15.47 20.93 0.64
N ASN A 5 15.71 21.71 1.69
CA ASN A 5 14.68 22.21 2.61
C ASN A 5 13.76 21.09 3.18
N GLU A 6 14.33 19.92 3.44
CA GLU A 6 13.65 18.76 4.01
C GLU A 6 14.56 18.07 5.02
N SER A 7 13.97 17.42 6.03
CA SER A 7 14.72 16.61 7.00
C SER A 7 15.23 15.32 6.39
N ASP A 8 16.23 14.70 7.01
CA ASP A 8 16.78 13.40 6.56
C ASP A 8 15.68 12.32 6.51
N ALA A 9 14.77 12.33 7.49
CA ALA A 9 13.64 11.41 7.54
C ALA A 9 12.69 11.60 6.33
N ASN A 10 12.36 12.86 6.00
CA ASN A 10 11.52 13.15 4.83
C ASN A 10 12.21 12.78 3.53
N PHE A 11 13.51 13.01 3.42
CA PHE A 11 14.29 12.61 2.26
C PHE A 11 14.23 11.10 2.02
N VAL A 12 14.48 10.29 3.06
CA VAL A 12 14.39 8.83 2.99
C VAL A 12 12.97 8.37 2.67
N GLN A 13 11.97 8.93 3.35
CA GLN A 13 10.56 8.58 3.14
C GLN A 13 10.11 8.87 1.72
N ARG A 14 10.46 10.04 1.17
CA ARG A 14 10.14 10.43 -0.21
C ARG A 14 10.74 9.48 -1.22
N TRP A 15 11.96 9.00 -0.99
CA TRP A 15 12.58 7.99 -1.83
C TRP A 15 11.89 6.63 -1.71
N CYS A 16 11.49 6.24 -0.50
CA CYS A 16 10.76 5.00 -0.31
C CYS A 16 9.44 5.03 -1.08
N GLU A 17 8.66 6.11 -0.92
CA GLU A 17 7.40 6.30 -1.65
C GLU A 17 7.60 6.30 -3.17
N GLN A 18 8.66 6.94 -3.66
CA GLN A 18 8.96 7.01 -5.09
C GLN A 18 9.38 5.65 -5.68
N GLU A 19 10.09 4.83 -4.91
CA GLU A 19 10.54 3.49 -5.33
C GLU A 19 9.55 2.37 -5.01
N GLY A 20 8.42 2.67 -4.35
CA GLY A 20 7.47 1.65 -3.91
C GLY A 20 7.97 0.82 -2.72
N LEU A 21 8.97 1.34 -1.99
CA LEU A 21 9.42 0.75 -0.73
C LEU A 21 8.52 1.21 0.41
N PHE A 22 8.28 0.30 1.33
CA PHE A 22 7.65 0.61 2.62
C PHE A 22 8.48 -0.01 3.74
N TRP A 23 8.20 0.40 4.97
CA TRP A 23 8.93 -0.09 6.13
C TRP A 23 8.01 -0.34 7.31
N TYR A 24 8.46 -1.21 8.20
CA TYR A 24 7.86 -1.46 9.50
C TYR A 24 8.95 -1.54 10.56
N VAL A 25 8.56 -1.50 11.83
CA VAL A 25 9.50 -1.56 12.95
C VAL A 25 9.35 -2.89 13.66
N GLU A 26 10.47 -3.60 13.80
CA GLU A 26 10.56 -4.73 14.70
C GLU A 26 11.03 -4.29 16.07
N HIS A 27 10.23 -4.61 17.08
CA HIS A 27 10.50 -4.27 18.46
C HIS A 27 11.06 -5.50 19.19
N SER A 28 12.12 -5.27 19.96
CA SER A 28 12.64 -6.22 20.94
C SER A 28 12.85 -5.47 22.26
N ALA A 29 13.12 -6.20 23.34
CA ALA A 29 13.31 -5.60 24.67
C ALA A 29 14.39 -4.51 24.69
N ASP A 30 15.48 -4.70 23.94
CA ASP A 30 16.67 -3.86 24.02
C ASP A 30 16.92 -2.99 22.79
N LYS A 31 16.17 -3.20 21.69
CA LYS A 31 16.35 -2.46 20.43
C LYS A 31 15.09 -2.41 19.56
N HIS A 32 15.06 -1.43 18.67
CA HIS A 32 14.09 -1.29 17.59
C HIS A 32 14.82 -1.30 16.25
N CYS A 33 14.30 -2.04 15.27
CA CYS A 33 14.89 -2.16 13.94
C CYS A 33 13.87 -1.74 12.88
N ILE A 34 14.24 -0.80 12.01
CA ILE A 34 13.42 -0.43 10.86
C ILE A 34 13.78 -1.39 9.72
N VAL A 35 12.78 -2.12 9.23
CA VAL A 35 12.92 -3.08 8.14
C VAL A 35 12.28 -2.49 6.89
N PHE A 36 13.07 -2.27 5.84
CA PHE A 36 12.60 -1.83 4.53
C PHE A 36 12.31 -3.04 3.64
N THR A 37 11.19 -2.99 2.91
CA THR A 37 10.79 -4.03 1.96
C THR A 37 9.97 -3.44 0.82
N ASP A 38 9.94 -4.11 -0.32
CA ASP A 38 9.13 -3.81 -1.49
C ASP A 38 7.97 -4.82 -1.69
N THR A 39 7.96 -5.93 -0.95
CA THR A 39 6.98 -7.01 -1.12
C THR A 39 6.28 -7.40 0.16
N VAL A 40 4.96 -7.56 0.06
CA VAL A 40 4.10 -8.05 1.15
C VAL A 40 4.39 -9.50 1.52
N ASP A 41 4.99 -10.29 0.62
CA ASP A 41 5.27 -11.72 0.84
C ASP A 41 6.38 -11.95 1.87
N THR A 42 7.20 -10.93 2.11
CA THR A 42 8.26 -10.96 3.14
C THR A 42 7.74 -10.63 4.52
N LEU A 43 6.48 -10.21 4.65
CA LEU A 43 5.92 -9.85 5.94
C LEU A 43 5.77 -11.11 6.80
N PRO A 44 6.30 -11.10 8.02
CA PRO A 44 6.16 -12.24 8.92
C PRO A 44 4.73 -12.35 9.46
N ALA A 45 4.32 -13.59 9.76
CA ALA A 45 3.02 -13.85 10.39
C ALA A 45 2.96 -13.29 11.81
N LEU A 46 1.77 -12.88 12.23
CA LEU A 46 1.48 -12.56 13.63
C LEU A 46 1.49 -13.83 14.48
N ALA A 47 1.81 -13.70 15.77
CA ALA A 47 1.65 -14.76 16.76
C ALA A 47 0.58 -14.35 17.80
N PRO A 48 -0.59 -15.02 17.88
CA PRO A 48 -1.05 -16.12 17.04
C PRO A 48 -1.41 -15.67 15.61
N GLN A 49 -1.25 -16.59 14.64
CA GLN A 49 -1.52 -16.30 13.22
C GLN A 49 -3.02 -16.19 12.93
N SER A 50 -3.84 -16.95 13.65
CA SER A 50 -5.30 -16.93 13.52
C SER A 50 -5.92 -16.04 14.59
N ILE A 51 -6.74 -15.09 14.17
CA ILE A 51 -7.48 -14.20 15.06
C ILE A 51 -8.96 -14.33 14.75
N ARG A 52 -9.75 -14.65 15.79
CA ARG A 52 -11.20 -14.75 15.66
C ARG A 52 -11.88 -13.38 15.68
N PHE A 53 -12.97 -13.29 14.92
CA PHE A 53 -13.95 -12.22 15.07
C PHE A 53 -14.93 -12.59 16.18
N HIS A 54 -14.91 -11.85 17.29
CA HIS A 54 -15.74 -12.14 18.45
C HIS A 54 -15.92 -10.91 19.34
N THR A 55 -16.98 -10.90 20.15
CA THR A 55 -17.16 -9.91 21.20
C THR A 55 -16.08 -10.03 22.28
N GLN A 56 -15.76 -8.92 22.95
CA GLN A 56 -14.86 -8.91 24.09
C GLN A 56 -15.66 -8.86 25.39
N ASN A 57 -15.65 -9.97 26.13
CA ASN A 57 -16.23 -10.07 27.47
C ASN A 57 -15.15 -10.47 28.47
N ALA A 58 -15.31 -10.09 29.74
CA ALA A 58 -14.32 -10.38 30.80
C ALA A 58 -14.09 -11.89 31.04
N THR A 59 -15.02 -12.74 30.60
CA THR A 59 -14.93 -14.20 30.71
C THR A 59 -14.16 -14.86 29.56
N GLU A 60 -13.82 -14.10 28.51
CA GLU A 60 -13.14 -14.63 27.34
C GLU A 60 -11.67 -14.92 27.64
N LYS A 61 -11.20 -16.11 27.23
CA LYS A 61 -9.81 -16.54 27.42
C LYS A 61 -8.87 -16.06 26.32
N GLN A 62 -9.41 -15.68 25.17
CA GLN A 62 -8.65 -15.31 23.97
C GLN A 62 -9.13 -13.96 23.45
N ASP A 63 -8.17 -13.10 23.14
CA ASP A 63 -8.42 -11.80 22.51
C ASP A 63 -9.04 -12.01 21.10
N GLY A 64 -9.80 -11.02 20.62
CA GLY A 64 -10.50 -11.11 19.33
C GLY A 64 -10.75 -9.73 18.70
N ILE A 65 -11.07 -9.75 17.41
CA ILE A 65 -11.48 -8.56 16.65
C ILE A 65 -12.99 -8.36 16.88
N THR A 66 -13.38 -7.16 17.32
CA THR A 66 -14.76 -6.84 17.70
C THR A 66 -15.52 -6.11 16.60
N GLN A 67 -14.81 -5.34 15.77
CA GLN A 67 -15.38 -4.64 14.62
C GLN A 67 -14.54 -4.89 13.39
N TRP A 68 -15.20 -5.02 12.26
CA TRP A 68 -14.59 -5.27 10.97
C TRP A 68 -15.47 -4.63 9.88
N SER A 69 -14.91 -3.69 9.14
CA SER A 69 -15.62 -2.91 8.13
C SER A 69 -14.75 -2.80 6.89
N SER A 70 -15.23 -3.35 5.77
CA SER A 70 -14.60 -3.19 4.47
C SER A 70 -14.96 -1.82 3.88
N GLY A 71 -13.95 -1.02 3.61
CA GLY A 71 -14.04 0.22 2.86
C GLY A 71 -13.60 0.02 1.41
N SER A 72 -14.37 0.61 0.49
CA SER A 72 -13.98 0.72 -0.91
C SER A 72 -14.13 2.18 -1.37
N GLN A 73 -13.14 2.70 -2.08
CA GLN A 73 -13.19 4.01 -2.70
C GLN A 73 -13.02 3.89 -4.22
N LEU A 74 -13.82 4.63 -4.97
CA LEU A 74 -13.67 4.74 -6.42
C LEU A 74 -12.45 5.62 -6.73
N LEU A 75 -11.47 5.05 -7.44
CA LEU A 75 -10.29 5.76 -7.95
C LEU A 75 -10.31 5.81 -9.49
N SER A 76 -9.25 6.34 -10.10
CA SER A 76 -9.11 6.45 -11.55
C SER A 76 -8.82 5.09 -12.21
N GLY A 77 -9.44 4.80 -13.35
CA GLY A 77 -9.23 3.55 -14.09
C GLY A 77 -7.96 3.54 -14.95
N LYS A 78 -7.32 4.70 -15.15
CA LYS A 78 -6.02 4.81 -15.82
C LYS A 78 -5.23 6.03 -15.34
N LEU A 79 -3.92 5.86 -15.25
CA LEU A 79 -2.94 6.92 -15.00
C LEU A 79 -2.19 7.23 -16.28
N HIS A 80 -2.11 8.52 -16.63
CA HIS A 80 -1.36 8.99 -17.76
C HIS A 80 -0.37 10.05 -17.30
N TRP A 81 0.91 9.71 -17.35
CA TRP A 81 1.98 10.61 -16.97
C TRP A 81 2.77 11.05 -18.20
N ARG A 82 3.13 12.34 -18.22
CA ARG A 82 3.94 12.93 -19.28
C ARG A 82 5.15 13.64 -18.69
N SER A 83 6.30 13.47 -19.34
CA SER A 83 7.52 14.23 -19.12
C SER A 83 8.12 14.70 -20.45
N VAL A 84 8.90 15.77 -20.41
CA VAL A 84 9.52 16.38 -21.58
C VAL A 84 11.04 16.45 -21.40
N ASP A 85 11.77 16.27 -22.49
CA ASP A 85 13.21 16.48 -22.60
C ASP A 85 13.46 17.63 -23.57
N TYR A 86 14.22 18.67 -23.17
CA TYR A 86 14.49 19.79 -24.10
C TYR A 86 15.40 19.36 -25.24
N LEU A 87 16.23 18.33 -25.05
CA LEU A 87 17.10 17.84 -26.09
C LEU A 87 16.33 17.02 -27.14
N ALA A 88 15.09 16.62 -26.83
CA ALA A 88 14.28 15.75 -27.68
C ALA A 88 12.81 16.20 -27.74
N HIS A 89 12.57 17.47 -28.11
CA HIS A 89 11.22 18.03 -28.21
C HIS A 89 10.25 17.24 -29.10
N GLY A 90 10.75 16.53 -30.11
CA GLY A 90 9.95 15.69 -31.01
C GLY A 90 9.58 14.32 -30.45
N GLN A 91 10.06 13.95 -29.26
CA GLN A 91 9.81 12.66 -28.62
C GLN A 91 9.30 12.89 -27.19
N PRO A 92 8.00 13.18 -27.00
CA PRO A 92 7.43 13.27 -25.66
C PRO A 92 7.56 11.92 -24.95
N ARG A 93 7.92 11.95 -23.66
CA ARG A 93 7.98 10.74 -22.83
C ARG A 93 6.66 10.60 -22.10
N GLU A 94 5.92 9.56 -22.42
CA GLU A 94 4.59 9.33 -21.87
C GLU A 94 4.46 7.89 -21.39
N THR A 95 3.77 7.70 -20.28
CA THR A 95 3.47 6.39 -19.72
C THR A 95 1.99 6.34 -19.38
N VAL A 96 1.31 5.32 -19.92
CA VAL A 96 -0.09 5.06 -19.65
C VAL A 96 -0.20 3.72 -18.94
N MET A 97 -0.68 3.74 -17.70
CA MET A 97 -0.88 2.54 -16.88
C MET A 97 -2.37 2.39 -16.59
N PRO A 98 -3.02 1.30 -17.04
CA PRO A 98 -4.35 0.96 -16.54
C PRO A 98 -4.30 0.64 -15.04
N ALA A 99 -5.41 0.85 -14.35
CA ALA A 99 -5.60 0.35 -13.00
C ALA A 99 -5.50 -1.19 -12.97
N LEU A 100 -5.19 -1.75 -11.80
CA LEU A 100 -5.13 -3.20 -11.61
C LEU A 100 -6.50 -3.83 -11.93
N GLN A 101 -6.54 -5.08 -12.40
CA GLN A 101 -7.81 -5.77 -12.77
C GLN A 101 -8.83 -5.80 -11.65
N ALA A 102 -8.36 -5.72 -10.41
CA ALA A 102 -9.20 -5.68 -9.24
C ALA A 102 -9.99 -4.36 -9.17
N ALA A 103 -9.55 -3.26 -9.76
CA ALA A 103 -10.14 -1.93 -9.63
C ALA A 103 -11.59 -1.86 -10.12
N SER A 104 -12.48 -1.31 -9.29
CA SER A 104 -13.90 -1.09 -9.63
C SER A 104 -14.12 0.17 -10.49
N ALA A 105 -13.04 0.80 -10.94
CA ALA A 105 -13.04 2.08 -11.65
C ALA A 105 -13.25 1.91 -13.16
N PRO A 106 -14.15 2.70 -13.79
CA PRO A 106 -14.26 2.71 -15.25
C PRO A 106 -12.96 3.17 -15.90
N GLN A 107 -12.53 2.51 -16.99
CA GLN A 107 -11.35 2.92 -17.76
C GLN A 107 -11.46 4.35 -18.33
N ALA A 108 -12.67 4.86 -18.50
CA ALA A 108 -12.93 6.22 -18.93
C ALA A 108 -12.45 7.27 -17.90
N LEU A 109 -12.29 6.89 -16.63
CA LEU A 109 -11.85 7.80 -15.58
C LEU A 109 -10.31 7.91 -15.59
N GLU A 110 -9.81 8.84 -16.39
CA GLU A 110 -8.39 9.15 -16.53
C GLU A 110 -7.89 10.11 -15.45
N ARG A 111 -6.69 9.83 -14.92
CA ARG A 111 -5.89 10.85 -14.25
C ARG A 111 -4.63 11.15 -15.05
N TYR A 112 -4.62 12.33 -15.65
CA TYR A 112 -3.45 12.86 -16.33
C TYR A 112 -2.60 13.71 -15.37
N GLU A 113 -1.28 13.57 -15.44
CA GLU A 113 -0.35 14.35 -14.63
C GLU A 113 0.93 14.66 -15.40
N TYR A 114 1.32 15.93 -15.42
CA TYR A 114 2.59 16.36 -16.01
C TYR A 114 3.68 16.34 -14.95
N GLN A 115 4.67 15.46 -15.12
CA GLN A 115 5.76 15.22 -14.15
C GLN A 115 6.94 16.18 -14.34
N GLY A 116 6.74 17.26 -15.10
CA GLY A 116 7.77 18.23 -15.38
C GLY A 116 8.81 17.77 -16.41
N GLN A 117 9.82 18.61 -16.57
CA GLN A 117 10.97 18.31 -17.40
C GLN A 117 11.89 17.33 -16.67
N TYR A 118 12.43 16.34 -17.39
CA TYR A 118 13.33 15.33 -16.80
C TYR A 118 12.73 14.48 -15.67
N GLY A 119 11.40 14.28 -15.65
CA GLY A 119 10.75 13.36 -14.71
C GLY A 119 11.32 11.94 -14.78
N TRP A 120 11.68 11.49 -16.00
CA TRP A 120 12.53 10.32 -16.22
C TRP A 120 13.31 10.46 -17.53
N GLN A 121 14.47 9.79 -17.59
CA GLN A 121 15.32 9.75 -18.78
C GLN A 121 15.02 8.55 -19.68
N LYS A 122 14.75 7.38 -19.10
CA LYS A 122 14.44 6.14 -19.82
C LYS A 122 12.98 5.79 -19.65
N GLN A 123 12.37 5.21 -20.68
CA GLN A 123 10.96 4.84 -20.67
C GLN A 123 10.64 3.84 -19.55
N ASP A 124 11.48 2.81 -19.36
CA ASP A 124 11.34 1.80 -18.32
C ASP A 124 11.23 2.42 -16.91
N ARG A 125 11.90 3.56 -16.68
CA ARG A 125 11.83 4.27 -15.41
C ARG A 125 10.47 4.94 -15.21
N GLY A 126 9.90 5.53 -16.25
CA GLY A 126 8.55 6.07 -16.18
C GLY A 126 7.51 4.97 -15.96
N GLU A 127 7.69 3.82 -16.60
CA GLU A 127 6.82 2.64 -16.41
C GLU A 127 6.88 2.13 -14.97
N TRP A 128 8.08 2.04 -14.38
CA TRP A 128 8.25 1.70 -12.96
C TRP A 128 7.52 2.69 -12.04
N LEU A 129 7.78 3.99 -12.20
CA LEU A 129 7.19 5.01 -11.32
C LEU A 129 5.65 5.07 -11.44
N SER A 130 5.12 4.94 -12.67
CA SER A 130 3.68 4.92 -12.90
C SER A 130 3.01 3.66 -12.35
N ARG A 131 3.69 2.51 -12.38
CA ARG A 131 3.23 1.29 -11.71
C ARG A 131 3.15 1.47 -10.19
N VAL A 132 4.23 1.94 -9.56
CA VAL A 132 4.27 2.21 -8.11
C VAL A 132 3.11 3.13 -7.71
N GLN A 133 2.85 4.18 -8.50
CA GLN A 133 1.78 5.12 -8.22
C GLN A 133 0.38 4.48 -8.31
N ILE A 134 0.14 3.60 -9.29
CA ILE A 134 -1.12 2.86 -9.43
C ILE A 134 -1.31 1.89 -8.27
N GLU A 135 -0.29 1.10 -7.93
CA GLU A 135 -0.35 0.12 -6.84
C GLU A 135 -0.61 0.81 -5.49
N GLN A 136 0.05 1.95 -5.22
CA GLN A 136 -0.18 2.75 -4.03
C GLN A 136 -1.63 3.25 -3.94
N ARG A 137 -2.20 3.72 -5.05
CA ARG A 137 -3.58 4.20 -5.11
C ARG A 137 -4.57 3.07 -4.91
N GLU A 138 -4.41 1.96 -5.63
CA GLU A 138 -5.28 0.79 -5.49
C GLU A 138 -5.22 0.18 -4.08
N SER A 139 -4.06 0.20 -3.43
CA SER A 139 -3.92 -0.16 -2.01
C SER A 139 -4.75 0.74 -1.08
N GLN A 140 -4.95 2.02 -1.42
CA GLN A 140 -5.82 2.92 -0.67
C GLN A 140 -7.30 2.72 -1.00
N ALA A 141 -7.62 2.33 -2.24
CA ALA A 141 -8.99 2.08 -2.68
C ALA A 141 -9.66 0.98 -1.85
N ARG A 142 -8.91 -0.02 -1.41
CA ARG A 142 -9.43 -1.19 -0.70
C ARG A 142 -8.74 -1.37 0.63
N ARG A 143 -9.38 -0.87 1.68
CA ARG A 143 -8.89 -1.01 3.04
C ARG A 143 -9.97 -1.57 3.92
N VAL A 144 -9.56 -2.45 4.81
CA VAL A 144 -10.42 -2.96 5.85
C VAL A 144 -10.03 -2.30 7.15
N GLN A 145 -11.02 -1.74 7.85
CA GLN A 145 -10.84 -1.15 9.16
C GLN A 145 -11.37 -2.13 10.20
N GLY A 146 -10.56 -2.41 11.21
CA GLY A 146 -10.95 -3.29 12.32
C GLY A 146 -10.68 -2.64 13.67
N GLN A 147 -11.48 -3.00 14.66
CA GLN A 147 -11.19 -2.69 16.07
C GLN A 147 -11.00 -4.00 16.83
N SER A 148 -10.00 -4.02 17.71
CA SER A 148 -9.60 -5.22 18.43
C SER A 148 -8.90 -4.86 19.74
N GLY A 149 -8.82 -5.86 20.61
CA GLY A 149 -8.09 -5.85 21.88
C GLY A 149 -6.99 -6.91 21.90
N VAL A 150 -6.65 -7.47 20.73
CA VAL A 150 -5.51 -8.38 20.56
C VAL A 150 -4.23 -7.61 20.80
N ARG A 151 -3.54 -7.95 21.88
CA ARG A 151 -2.34 -7.23 22.36
C ARG A 151 -1.12 -7.39 21.46
N GLN A 152 -1.09 -8.46 20.67
CA GLN A 152 0.03 -8.80 19.80
C GLN A 152 -0.05 -8.09 18.43
N MET A 153 -1.11 -7.33 18.14
CA MET A 153 -1.29 -6.66 16.86
C MET A 153 -0.21 -5.61 16.62
N GLU A 154 0.53 -5.77 15.53
CA GLU A 154 1.64 -4.89 15.14
C GLU A 154 1.57 -4.59 13.63
N ALA A 155 2.06 -3.42 13.23
CA ALA A 155 2.21 -3.07 11.82
C ALA A 155 3.30 -3.93 11.16
N GLY A 156 3.12 -4.29 9.88
CA GLY A 156 4.08 -5.13 9.16
C GLY A 156 3.95 -6.63 9.45
N ARG A 157 2.80 -7.07 9.99
CA ARG A 157 2.46 -8.48 10.19
C ARG A 157 1.18 -8.83 9.46
N TRP A 158 1.07 -10.07 9.00
CA TRP A 158 -0.20 -10.60 8.47
C TRP A 158 -0.81 -11.61 9.43
N PHE A 159 -2.14 -11.75 9.37
CA PHE A 159 -2.91 -12.70 10.16
C PHE A 159 -4.10 -13.20 9.35
N GLU A 160 -4.69 -14.31 9.79
CA GLU A 160 -5.92 -14.88 9.23
C GLU A 160 -7.12 -14.57 10.13
N LEU A 161 -8.13 -13.92 9.57
CA LEU A 161 -9.40 -13.65 10.26
C LEU A 161 -10.31 -14.87 10.20
N THR A 162 -10.73 -15.38 11.36
CA THR A 162 -11.65 -16.52 11.48
C THR A 162 -12.97 -16.11 12.14
N GLN A 163 -14.02 -16.93 12.00
CA GLN A 163 -15.31 -16.75 12.68
C GLN A 163 -16.06 -15.45 12.35
N HIS A 164 -15.70 -14.78 11.25
CA HIS A 164 -16.42 -13.58 10.81
C HIS A 164 -17.65 -13.97 9.97
N PRO A 165 -18.87 -13.53 10.32
CA PRO A 165 -20.12 -14.04 9.72
C PRO A 165 -20.25 -13.84 8.21
N LEU A 166 -19.59 -12.83 7.64
CA LEU A 166 -19.56 -12.58 6.18
C LEU A 166 -18.48 -13.38 5.42
N TYR A 167 -17.45 -13.87 6.10
CA TYR A 167 -16.30 -14.55 5.48
C TYR A 167 -16.22 -16.04 5.84
N GLU A 168 -16.94 -16.46 6.87
CA GLU A 168 -17.13 -17.86 7.19
C GLU A 168 -17.83 -18.52 5.99
N ARG A 169 -17.09 -19.35 5.25
CA ARG A 169 -17.66 -20.18 4.19
C ARG A 169 -18.78 -20.99 4.84
N LYS A 170 -20.04 -20.67 4.53
CA LYS A 170 -21.10 -21.67 4.62
C LYS A 170 -20.63 -22.84 3.75
N ALA A 171 -20.30 -23.97 4.37
CA ALA A 171 -20.20 -25.22 3.66
C ALA A 171 -21.53 -25.39 2.90
N ALA A 172 -21.44 -25.47 1.57
CA ALA A 172 -22.57 -25.78 0.72
C ALA A 172 -23.04 -27.21 0.98
#